data_AF-U7NZR3-F1
#
_entry.id   AF-U7NZR3-F1
#
_cell.length_a   1.000
_cell.length_b   1.000
_cell.length_c   1.000
_cell.angle_alpha   90.00
_cell.angle_beta   90.00
_cell.angle_gamma   90.00
#
_symmetry.space_group_name_H-M   'P 1'
#
loop_
_entity.id
_entity.type
_entity.pdbx_description
1 polymer ?
#
loop_
_entity_poly.entity_id
_entity_poly.type
_entity_poly.pdbx_seq_one_letter_code
_entity_poly.pdbx_strand_id
1 'polypeptide(L)'
;MTDTATAIDPRDYAIIRALGALSLGEPNIELARAFLRDAQAGERIHHAAQVQRCHQALLDAKQVWRMSDQAVTLLFPSCRLAGVFEQLATAAKEPQP
;
A
#
# COMPACT_ATOMS: atom_id res chain seq x y z
N MET A 1 19.51 -12.24 20.73
CA MET A 1 18.33 -11.37 20.64
C MET A 1 18.83 -10.00 20.23
N THR A 2 18.78 -9.67 18.95
CA THR A 2 19.17 -8.37 18.42
C THR A 2 17.90 -7.62 18.08
N ASP A 3 17.58 -6.60 18.88
CA ASP A 3 16.56 -5.60 18.58
C ASP A 3 16.93 -4.91 17.27
N THR A 4 16.37 -5.37 16.16
CA THR A 4 16.25 -4.55 14.96
C THR A 4 15.24 -3.47 15.29
N ALA A 5 15.73 -2.32 15.76
CA ALA A 5 14.96 -1.09 15.75
C ALA A 5 14.30 -0.97 14.37
N THR A 6 12.98 -1.09 14.32
CA THR A 6 12.18 -0.93 13.11
C THR A 6 12.54 0.41 12.48
N ALA A 7 13.37 0.38 11.44
CA ALA A 7 13.75 1.56 10.71
C ALA A 7 12.46 2.20 10.19
N ILE A 8 12.17 3.41 10.66
CA ILE A 8 11.00 4.17 10.19
C ILE A 8 11.16 4.35 8.69
N ASP A 9 10.13 3.98 7.92
CA ASP A 9 10.12 4.19 6.47
C ASP A 9 10.44 5.67 6.20
N PRO A 10 11.46 6.00 5.38
CA PRO A 10 11.82 7.37 5.05
C PRO A 10 10.64 8.23 4.58
N ARG A 11 9.61 7.60 4.00
CA ARG A 11 8.37 8.25 3.53
C ARG A 11 7.43 8.57 4.69
N ASP A 12 7.34 7.70 5.70
CA ASP A 12 6.57 7.97 6.91
C ASP A 12 7.25 9.05 7.75
N TYR A 13 8.59 9.08 7.76
CA TYR A 13 9.35 10.20 8.32
C TYR A 13 9.09 11.52 7.58
N ALA A 14 8.93 11.50 6.26
CA ALA A 14 8.54 12.70 5.50
C ALA A 14 7.12 13.19 5.86
N ILE A 15 6.17 12.30 6.14
CA ILE A 15 4.84 12.68 6.66
C ILE A 15 4.96 13.34 8.04
N ILE A 16 5.78 12.80 8.93
CA ILE A 16 6.05 13.40 10.25
C ILE A 16 6.64 14.81 10.11
N ARG A 17 7.58 15.01 9.16
CA ARG A 17 8.15 16.33 8.88
C ARG A 17 7.12 17.31 8.29
N ALA A 18 6.20 16.82 7.46
CA ALA A 18 5.09 17.64 6.95
C ALA A 18 4.19 18.12 8.09
N LEU A 19 3.83 17.23 9.02
CA LEU A 19 3.11 17.59 10.25
C LEU A 19 3.87 18.62 11.09
N GLY A 20 5.17 18.40 11.29
CA GLY A 20 6.02 19.35 12.01
C GLY A 20 6.02 20.76 11.40
N ALA A 21 6.09 20.86 10.06
CA ALA A 21 6.01 22.15 9.35
C ALA A 21 4.65 22.86 9.53
N LEU A 22 3.57 22.10 9.70
CA LEU A 22 2.23 22.65 9.97
C LEU A 22 2.01 23.02 11.44
N SER A 23 2.75 22.41 12.36
CA SER A 23 2.66 22.66 13.82
C SER A 23 3.58 23.79 14.33
N LEU A 24 4.28 24.49 13.44
CA LEU A 24 5.08 25.67 13.80
C LEU A 24 4.16 26.82 14.27
N GLY A 25 4.72 27.76 15.03
CA GLY A 25 4.00 28.96 15.50
C GLY A 25 3.37 29.76 14.34
N GLU A 26 4.04 29.79 13.19
CA GLU A 26 3.44 30.11 11.90
C GLU A 26 3.56 28.89 10.97
N PRO A 27 2.45 28.30 10.52
CA PRO A 27 2.49 27.11 9.66
C PRO A 27 3.19 27.35 8.32
N ASN A 28 4.18 26.51 7.99
CA ASN A 28 4.87 26.56 6.70
C ASN A 28 4.25 25.57 5.70
N ILE A 29 3.25 26.04 4.96
CA ILE A 29 2.46 25.23 4.02
C ILE A 29 3.31 24.72 2.84
N GLU A 30 4.23 25.53 2.32
CA GLU A 30 5.07 25.14 1.17
C GLU A 30 6.04 24.02 1.54
N LEU A 31 6.63 24.09 2.75
CA LEU A 31 7.49 23.04 3.27
C LEU A 31 6.73 21.74 3.54
N ALA A 32 5.52 21.83 4.11
CA ALA A 32 4.67 20.67 4.30
C ALA A 32 4.30 20.00 2.97
N ARG A 33 3.97 20.79 1.93
CA ARG A 33 3.70 20.30 0.58
C ARG A 33 4.90 19.61 -0.04
N ALA A 34 6.10 20.15 0.13
CA ALA A 34 7.33 19.51 -0.36
C ALA A 34 7.52 18.13 0.26
N PHE A 35 7.41 18.02 1.58
CA PHE A 35 7.55 16.73 2.27
C PHE A 35 6.45 15.71 1.88
N LEU A 36 5.22 16.15 1.66
CA LEU A 36 4.13 15.26 1.20
C LEU A 36 4.34 14.79 -0.25
N ARG A 37 4.93 15.62 -1.11
CA ARG A 37 5.32 15.22 -2.48
C ARG A 37 6.44 14.19 -2.45
N ASP A 38 7.48 14.43 -1.65
CA ASP A 38 8.60 13.49 -1.48
C ASP A 38 8.13 12.13 -0.93
N ALA A 39 7.11 12.14 -0.07
CA ALA A 39 6.48 10.93 0.46
C ALA A 39 5.55 10.21 -0.55
N GLN A 40 5.36 10.77 -1.75
CA GLN A 40 4.34 10.36 -2.73
C GLN A 40 2.96 10.19 -2.08
N ALA A 41 2.62 11.06 -1.11
CA ALA A 41 1.44 10.87 -0.26
C ALA A 41 0.14 10.80 -1.08
N GLY A 42 0.03 11.60 -2.15
CA GLY A 42 -1.11 11.56 -3.07
C GLY A 42 -1.27 10.19 -3.75
N GLU A 43 -0.21 9.67 -4.36
CA GLU A 43 -0.23 8.36 -5.02
C GLU A 43 -0.53 7.23 -4.03
N ARG A 44 0.04 7.30 -2.82
CA ARG A 44 -0.23 6.34 -1.74
C ARG A 44 -1.70 6.36 -1.30
N ILE A 45 -2.30 7.54 -1.14
CA ILE A 45 -3.71 7.67 -0.78
C ILE A 45 -4.60 7.12 -1.90
N HIS A 46 -4.30 7.46 -3.16
CA HIS A 46 -5.04 6.94 -4.31
C HIS A 46 -4.93 5.41 -4.43
N HIS A 47 -3.72 4.86 -4.29
CA HIS A 47 -3.47 3.43 -4.31
C HIS A 47 -4.18 2.73 -3.14
N ALA A 48 -4.07 3.22 -1.91
CA ALA A 48 -4.74 2.66 -0.75
C ALA A 48 -6.27 2.65 -0.92
N ALA A 49 -6.85 3.75 -1.41
CA ALA A 49 -8.27 3.84 -1.71
C ALA A 49 -8.68 2.86 -2.82
N GLN A 50 -7.84 2.67 -3.85
CA GLN A 50 -8.09 1.70 -4.91
C GLN A 50 -8.02 0.27 -4.39
N VAL A 51 -7.00 -0.08 -3.60
CA VAL A 51 -6.86 -1.39 -2.96
C VAL A 51 -8.07 -1.69 -2.08
N GLN A 52 -8.52 -0.72 -1.28
CA GLN A 52 -9.71 -0.89 -0.44
C GLN A 52 -10.97 -1.13 -1.29
N ARG A 53 -11.17 -0.38 -2.37
CA ARG A 53 -12.30 -0.60 -3.29
C ARG A 53 -12.25 -1.97 -3.95
N CYS A 54 -11.07 -2.38 -4.43
CA CYS A 54 -10.88 -3.70 -5.01
C CYS A 54 -11.13 -4.81 -3.98
N HIS A 55 -10.64 -4.65 -2.76
CA HIS A 55 -10.88 -5.59 -1.67
C HIS A 55 -12.38 -5.73 -1.36
N GLN A 56 -13.10 -4.62 -1.24
CA GLN A 56 -14.55 -4.64 -1.00
C GLN A 56 -15.30 -5.31 -2.15
N ALA A 57 -14.98 -4.97 -3.40
CA ALA A 57 -15.62 -5.59 -4.56
C ALA A 57 -15.39 -7.11 -4.62
N LEU A 58 -14.21 -7.56 -4.23
CA LEU A 58 -13.85 -8.99 -4.14
C LEU A 58 -14.63 -9.73 -3.04
N LEU A 59 -14.86 -9.08 -1.89
CA LEU A 59 -15.70 -9.61 -0.81
C LEU A 59 -17.17 -9.66 -1.24
N ASP A 60 -17.69 -8.59 -1.84
CA ASP A 60 -19.09 -8.49 -2.29
C ASP A 60 -19.41 -9.53 -3.36
N ALA A 61 -18.45 -9.79 -4.27
CA ALA A 61 -18.57 -10.82 -5.29
C ALA A 61 -18.49 -12.26 -4.73
N LYS A 62 -18.22 -12.43 -3.43
CA LYS A 62 -17.92 -13.73 -2.78
C LYS A 62 -16.82 -14.50 -3.49
N GLN A 63 -15.87 -13.78 -4.08
CA GLN A 63 -14.77 -14.36 -4.84
C GLN A 63 -13.52 -14.58 -3.98
N VAL A 64 -13.53 -14.10 -2.73
CA VAL A 64 -12.39 -14.21 -1.81
C VAL A 64 -12.86 -14.66 -0.45
N TRP A 65 -12.22 -15.69 0.09
CA TRP A 65 -12.46 -16.15 1.45
C TRP A 65 -11.17 -16.63 2.11
N ARG A 66 -11.06 -16.39 3.42
CA ARG A 66 -9.94 -16.87 4.23
C ARG A 66 -10.24 -18.31 4.67
N MET A 67 -9.34 -19.24 4.34
CA MET A 67 -9.45 -20.64 4.77
C MET A 67 -8.68 -20.90 6.07
N SER A 68 -7.57 -20.21 6.28
CA SER A 68 -6.76 -20.30 7.51
C SER A 68 -5.98 -19.00 7.72
N ASP A 69 -5.14 -18.94 8.75
CA ASP A 69 -4.26 -17.78 8.97
C ASP A 69 -3.19 -17.60 7.89
N GLN A 70 -2.90 -18.66 7.13
CA GLN A 70 -1.85 -18.67 6.12
C GLN A 70 -2.41 -18.85 4.70
N ALA A 71 -3.73 -19.03 4.56
CA ALA A 71 -4.34 -19.36 3.28
C ALA A 71 -5.62 -18.57 3.02
N VAL A 72 -5.67 -17.97 1.84
CA VAL A 72 -6.85 -17.36 1.24
C VAL A 72 -7.13 -18.03 -0.10
N THR A 73 -8.40 -18.15 -0.44
CA THR A 73 -8.84 -18.71 -1.71
C THR A 73 -9.47 -17.61 -2.55
N LEU A 74 -9.15 -17.64 -3.84
CA LEU A 74 -9.60 -16.70 -4.85
C LEU A 74 -10.35 -17.49 -5.93
N LEU A 75 -11.60 -17.13 -6.19
CA LEU A 75 -12.39 -17.67 -7.29
C LEU A 75 -12.39 -16.69 -8.45
N PHE A 76 -11.86 -17.13 -9.59
CA PHE A 76 -11.88 -16.35 -10.81
C PHE A 76 -13.09 -16.73 -11.67
N PRO A 77 -13.77 -15.77 -12.30
CA PRO A 77 -14.92 -16.05 -13.16
C PRO A 77 -14.53 -16.67 -14.51
N SER A 78 -13.23 -16.72 -14.84
CA SER A 78 -12.73 -17.41 -16.03
C SER A 78 -11.31 -17.94 -15.83
N CYS A 79 -10.99 -19.04 -16.52
CA CYS A 79 -9.65 -19.63 -16.52
C CYS A 79 -8.57 -18.66 -17.05
N ARG A 80 -8.94 -17.78 -17.99
CA ARG A 80 -8.03 -16.76 -18.53
C ARG A 80 -7.55 -15.80 -17.44
N LEU A 81 -8.44 -15.36 -16.55
CA LEU A 81 -8.07 -14.44 -15.47
C LEU A 81 -7.23 -15.11 -14.39
N ALA A 82 -7.50 -16.39 -14.11
CA ALA A 82 -6.63 -17.19 -13.23
C ALA A 82 -5.19 -17.25 -13.78
N GLY A 83 -5.03 -17.52 -15.08
CA GLY A 83 -3.70 -17.54 -15.72
C GLY A 83 -2.98 -16.19 -15.68
N VAL A 84 -3.70 -15.07 -15.84
CA VAL A 84 -3.11 -13.73 -15.69
C VAL A 84 -2.65 -13.48 -14.26
N PHE A 85 -3.44 -13.88 -13.26
CA PHE A 85 -3.05 -13.76 -11.86
C PHE A 85 -1.78 -14.57 -11.56
N GLU A 86 -1.69 -15.81 -12.05
CA GLU A 86 -0.50 -16.67 -11.88
C GLU A 86 0.76 -16.06 -12.50
N GLN A 87 0.63 -15.45 -13.68
CA GLN A 87 1.74 -14.74 -14.34
C GLN A 87 2.22 -13.55 -13.51
N LEU A 88 1.29 -12.72 -13.01
CA LEU A 88 1.62 -11.58 -12.16
C LEU A 88 2.23 -12.02 -10.83
N ALA A 89 1.70 -13.07 -10.21
CA ALA A 89 2.21 -13.62 -8.96
C ALA A 89 3.62 -14.20 -9.12
N THR A 90 3.92 -14.79 -10.28
CA THR A 90 5.27 -15.26 -10.62
C THR A 90 6.22 -14.10 -10.80
N ALA A 91 5.84 -13.09 -11.60
CA ALA A 91 6.66 -11.90 -11.84
C ALA A 91 6.96 -11.12 -10.55
N ALA A 92 6.03 -11.09 -9.59
CA ALA A 92 6.24 -10.43 -8.29
C ALA A 92 7.25 -11.14 -7.38
N LYS A 93 7.55 -12.43 -7.63
CA LYS A 93 8.56 -13.19 -6.88
C LYS A 93 9.96 -13.06 -7.48
N GLU A 94 10.06 -12.57 -8.71
CA GLU A 94 11.36 -12.33 -9.34
C GLU A 94 11.97 -11.04 -8.77
N PRO A 95 13.27 -11.04 -8.44
CA PRO A 95 13.94 -9.84 -7.97
C PRO A 95 13.91 -8.79 -9.08
N GLN A 96 13.25 -7.65 -8.82
CA GLN A 96 13.29 -6.51 -9.71
C GLN A 96 14.70 -5.89 -9.70
N PRO A 97 15.22 -5.43 -10.87
CA PRO A 97 16.55 -4.84 -10.97
C PRO A 97 16.70 -3.53 -10.18
#